data_AF-A0A350JMS4-F1
#
_entry.id   AF-A0A350JMS4-F1
#
_cell.length_a   1.000
_cell.length_b   1.000
_cell.length_c   1.000
_cell.angle_alpha   90.00
_cell.angle_beta   90.00
_cell.angle_gamma   90.00
#
_symmetry.space_group_name_H-M   'P 1'
#
loop_
_entity.id
_entity.type
_entity.pdbx_description
1 polymer ?
#
loop_
_entity_poly.entity_id
_entity_poly.type
_entity_poly.pdbx_seq_one_letter_code
_entity_poly.pdbx_strand_id
1 'polypeptide(L)'
;MAAIYDVAVQCYSGGVEVTEFNSRAVEALQSQGFEVIREGINNPHYYVCFSNDHPSVKCYSKVFDDQPDGALPAFAAIMTCAHADENCPVIVGAEKRFPVRYNDPKLFDGTDQESEKYTERSLQIASEMMYVFSKIKNG
;
A
#
# COMPACT_ATOMS: atom_id res chain seq x y z
N MET A 1 -0.33 -4.81 -11.15
CA MET A 1 -0.42 -6.29 -11.11
C MET A 1 -1.80 -6.79 -11.44
N ALA A 2 -2.84 -6.45 -10.67
CA ALA A 2 -4.23 -6.82 -10.97
C ALA A 2 -4.65 -6.55 -12.42
N ALA A 3 -4.37 -5.35 -12.94
CA ALA A 3 -4.62 -4.98 -14.34
C ALA A 3 -3.84 -5.84 -15.37
N ILE A 4 -2.65 -6.32 -15.02
CA ILE A 4 -1.81 -7.14 -15.91
C ILE A 4 -2.35 -8.57 -16.02
N TYR A 5 -2.85 -9.13 -14.92
CA TYR A 5 -3.37 -10.49 -14.84
C TYR A 5 -4.90 -10.58 -14.98
N ASP A 6 -5.55 -9.47 -15.32
CA ASP A 6 -7.02 -9.36 -15.47
C ASP A 6 -7.79 -9.86 -14.23
N VAL A 7 -7.32 -9.48 -13.04
CA VAL A 7 -7.96 -9.85 -11.76
C VAL A 7 -8.70 -8.65 -11.19
N ALA A 8 -10.01 -8.76 -11.08
CA ALA A 8 -10.85 -7.74 -10.46
C ALA A 8 -10.64 -7.72 -8.93
N VAL A 9 -10.00 -6.67 -8.42
CA VAL A 9 -9.80 -6.44 -6.97
C VAL A 9 -10.05 -4.99 -6.61
N GLN A 10 -10.47 -4.76 -5.38
CA GLN A 10 -10.49 -3.45 -4.74
C GLN A 10 -9.50 -3.47 -3.58
N CYS A 11 -8.61 -2.49 -3.55
CA CYS A 11 -7.53 -2.42 -2.56
C CYS A 11 -7.68 -1.17 -1.72
N TYR A 12 -7.48 -1.32 -0.42
CA TYR A 12 -7.51 -0.25 0.56
C TYR A 12 -6.31 -0.40 1.48
N SER A 13 -5.84 0.71 2.04
CA SER A 13 -4.79 0.77 3.05
C SER A 13 -5.27 1.55 4.26
N GLY A 14 -4.75 1.24 5.44
CA GLY A 14 -4.99 2.01 6.65
C GLY A 14 -3.98 1.66 7.73
N GLY A 15 -3.65 2.66 8.55
CA GLY A 15 -2.78 2.51 9.72
C GLY A 15 -3.56 2.58 11.02
N VAL A 16 -2.85 2.63 12.15
CA VAL A 16 -3.45 2.83 13.48
C VAL A 16 -3.64 4.31 13.84
N GLU A 17 -3.02 5.21 13.09
CA GLU A 17 -3.07 6.66 13.30
C GLU A 17 -3.03 7.40 11.97
N VAL A 18 -3.60 8.62 11.94
CA VAL A 18 -3.51 9.52 10.79
C VAL A 18 -2.29 10.41 10.96
N THR A 19 -1.36 10.30 10.02
CA THR A 19 -0.23 11.21 9.86
C THR A 19 -0.29 11.76 8.44
N GLU A 20 0.65 11.36 7.58
CA GLU A 20 0.66 11.68 6.16
C GLU A 20 1.21 10.49 5.37
N PHE A 21 0.92 10.41 4.07
CA PHE A 21 1.64 9.47 3.22
C PHE A 21 3.09 9.94 3.05
N ASN A 22 4.04 9.07 3.40
CA ASN A 22 5.46 9.43 3.50
C ASN A 22 6.00 9.87 2.12
N SER A 23 6.59 11.08 2.06
CA SER A 23 7.10 11.66 0.82
C SER A 23 8.20 10.82 0.18
N ARG A 24 8.99 10.07 0.95
CA ARG A 24 10.04 9.20 0.41
C ARG A 24 9.48 7.98 -0.31
N ALA A 25 8.32 7.49 0.14
CA ALA A 25 7.59 6.47 -0.60
C ALA A 25 7.06 7.02 -1.93
N VAL A 26 6.60 8.28 -1.94
CA VAL A 26 6.20 8.99 -3.18
C VAL A 26 7.39 9.14 -4.13
N GLU A 27 8.54 9.59 -3.63
CA GLU A 27 9.78 9.74 -4.41
C GLU A 27 10.26 8.40 -4.99
N ALA A 28 10.16 7.31 -4.22
CA ALA A 28 10.50 5.97 -4.69
C ALA A 28 9.56 5.49 -5.82
N LEU A 29 8.27 5.84 -5.78
CA LEU A 29 7.35 5.56 -6.88
C LEU A 29 7.69 6.42 -8.12
N GLN A 30 7.96 7.71 -7.93
CA GLN A 30 8.33 8.60 -9.04
C GLN A 30 9.62 8.15 -9.74
N SER A 31 10.64 7.73 -8.98
CA SER A 31 11.90 7.22 -9.55
C SER A 31 11.72 5.91 -10.33
N GLN A 32 10.65 5.17 -10.06
CA GLN A 32 10.27 3.94 -10.75
C GLN A 32 9.37 4.19 -11.97
N GLY A 33 9.10 5.45 -12.32
CA GLY A 33 8.34 5.83 -13.51
C GLY A 33 6.83 6.01 -13.29
N PHE A 34 6.35 6.01 -12.05
CA PHE A 34 4.97 6.37 -11.75
C PHE A 34 4.81 7.90 -11.78
N GLU A 35 3.75 8.37 -12.41
CA GLU A 35 3.35 9.77 -12.28
C GLU A 35 2.56 9.93 -10.97
N VAL A 36 2.88 10.95 -10.18
CA VAL A 36 2.21 11.20 -8.90
C VAL A 36 1.78 12.66 -8.81
N ILE A 37 0.49 12.87 -8.63
CA ILE A 37 -0.11 14.20 -8.42
C ILE A 37 -0.44 14.36 -6.94
N ARG A 38 -0.02 15.48 -6.33
CA ARG A 38 -0.26 15.80 -4.92
C ARG A 38 -1.33 16.91 -4.81
N GLU A 39 -2.34 16.68 -3.99
CA GLU A 39 -3.39 17.66 -3.68
C GLU A 39 -3.53 17.87 -2.17
N GLY A 40 -3.74 19.13 -1.75
CA GLY A 40 -3.92 19.49 -0.35
C GLY A 40 -2.63 19.88 0.38
N ILE A 41 -2.77 20.28 1.65
CA ILE A 41 -1.66 20.76 2.49
C ILE A 41 -1.42 19.79 3.64
N ASN A 42 -2.43 19.60 4.50
CA ASN A 42 -2.38 18.70 5.66
C ASN A 42 -2.91 17.33 5.27
N ASN A 43 -2.15 16.25 5.50
CA ASN A 43 -2.47 14.89 5.04
C ASN A 43 -2.87 14.87 3.54
N PRO A 44 -1.94 15.29 2.65
CA PRO A 44 -2.23 15.43 1.24
C PRO A 44 -2.66 14.11 0.60
N HIS A 45 -3.53 14.22 -0.40
CA HIS A 45 -3.91 13.10 -1.24
C HIS A 45 -2.92 13.00 -2.40
N TYR A 46 -2.39 11.80 -2.62
CA TYR A 46 -1.52 11.48 -3.75
C TYR A 46 -2.27 10.59 -4.73
N TYR A 47 -2.24 10.94 -6.00
CA TYR A 47 -2.84 10.16 -7.09
C TYR A 47 -1.72 9.56 -7.91
N VAL A 48 -1.52 8.25 -7.74
CA VAL A 48 -0.45 7.49 -8.40
C VAL A 48 -0.99 6.89 -9.70
N CYS A 49 -0.44 7.32 -10.83
CA CYS A 49 -0.80 6.86 -12.17
C CYS A 49 0.26 5.89 -12.68
N PHE A 50 -0.17 4.73 -13.17
CA PHE A 50 0.70 3.71 -13.77
C PHE A 50 0.43 3.49 -15.26
N SER A 51 -0.65 4.05 -15.80
CA SER A 51 -1.05 4.02 -17.21
C SER A 51 -2.04 5.16 -17.47
N ASN A 52 -2.12 5.63 -18.70
CA ASN A 52 -3.12 6.60 -19.14
C ASN A 52 -4.52 5.98 -19.29
N ASP A 53 -4.60 4.65 -19.42
CA ASP A 53 -5.85 3.92 -19.67
C ASP A 53 -6.51 3.41 -18.36
N HIS A 54 -5.90 3.67 -17.22
CA HIS A 54 -6.38 3.24 -15.91
C HIS A 54 -6.54 4.42 -14.95
N PRO A 55 -7.54 4.36 -14.03
CA PRO A 55 -7.68 5.38 -13.02
C PRO A 55 -6.47 5.41 -12.08
N SER A 56 -6.18 6.59 -11.55
CA SER A 56 -5.13 6.76 -10.55
C SER A 56 -5.49 6.08 -9.23
N VAL A 57 -4.47 5.61 -8.52
CA VAL A 57 -4.61 5.07 -7.17
C VAL A 57 -4.49 6.22 -6.17
N LYS A 58 -5.54 6.47 -5.40
CA LYS A 58 -5.55 7.51 -4.36
C LYS A 58 -4.90 6.99 -3.08
N CYS A 59 -3.79 7.60 -2.68
CA CYS A 59 -3.01 7.29 -1.49
C CYS A 59 -3.05 8.47 -0.51
N TYR A 60 -3.40 8.20 0.75
CA TYR A 60 -3.43 9.18 1.83
C TYR A 60 -3.37 8.45 3.17
N SER A 61 -2.99 9.15 4.25
CA SER A 61 -3.00 8.56 5.59
C SER A 61 -4.43 8.48 6.12
N LYS A 62 -4.83 7.31 6.60
CA LYS A 62 -6.11 7.09 7.27
C LYS A 62 -6.02 5.93 8.25
N VAL A 63 -6.91 5.92 9.23
CA VAL A 63 -7.07 4.78 10.15
C VAL A 63 -7.75 3.62 9.42
N PHE A 64 -7.42 2.38 9.79
CA PHE A 64 -7.94 1.18 9.11
C PHE A 64 -9.45 0.98 9.28
N ASP A 65 -10.05 1.57 10.31
CA ASP A 65 -11.48 1.56 10.59
C ASP A 65 -12.22 2.76 9.99
N ASP A 66 -11.52 3.68 9.31
CA ASP A 66 -12.09 4.71 8.43
C ASP A 66 -12.53 4.06 7.10
N GLN A 67 -13.56 3.21 7.23
CA GLN A 67 -14.22 2.55 6.11
C GLN A 67 -15.23 3.51 5.46
N PRO A 68 -15.35 3.52 4.12
CA PRO A 68 -16.40 4.27 3.45
C PRO A 68 -17.78 3.83 3.96
N ASP A 69 -18.73 4.76 4.03
CA ASP A 69 -20.09 4.51 4.55
C ASP A 69 -20.71 3.22 3.97
N GLY A 70 -20.72 2.15 4.79
CA GLY A 70 -21.22 0.82 4.40
C GLY A 70 -20.34 -0.32 4.93
N ALA A 71 -20.93 -1.51 5.11
CA ALA A 71 -20.14 -2.69 5.44
C ALA A 71 -19.31 -3.11 4.21
N LEU A 72 -17.99 -3.18 4.35
CA LEU A 72 -17.15 -3.79 3.33
C LEU A 72 -17.60 -5.25 3.11
N PRO A 73 -17.69 -5.73 1.85
CA PRO A 73 -17.85 -7.15 1.59
C PRO A 73 -16.67 -7.92 2.18
N ALA A 74 -16.83 -9.23 2.37
CA ALA A 74 -15.77 -10.12 2.84
C ALA A 74 -14.42 -9.84 2.14
N PHE A 75 -13.39 -9.58 2.93
CA PHE A 75 -12.07 -9.20 2.43
C PHE A 75 -10.94 -9.96 3.13
N ALA A 76 -9.76 -9.95 2.51
CA ALA A 76 -8.53 -10.44 3.13
C ALA A 76 -7.68 -9.25 3.60
N ALA A 77 -7.16 -9.34 4.82
CA ALA A 77 -6.24 -8.35 5.37
C ALA A 77 -4.78 -8.79 5.19
N ILE A 78 -3.94 -7.90 4.67
CA ILE A 78 -2.49 -8.08 4.57
C ILE A 78 -1.83 -7.21 5.64
N MET A 79 -1.16 -7.84 6.60
CA MET A 79 -0.49 -7.14 7.70
C MET A 79 0.98 -6.93 7.35
N THR A 80 1.33 -5.70 6.99
CA THR A 80 2.65 -5.35 6.44
C THR A 80 3.70 -4.99 7.49
N CYS A 81 3.28 -4.48 8.65
CA CYS A 81 4.18 -4.14 9.74
C CYS A 81 3.94 -5.04 10.96
N ALA A 82 5.03 -5.44 11.63
CA ALA A 82 4.95 -6.21 12.87
C ALA A 82 4.17 -5.45 13.96
N HIS A 83 4.26 -4.13 13.97
CA HIS A 83 3.57 -3.27 14.93
C HIS A 83 2.04 -3.34 14.80
N ALA A 84 1.50 -3.32 13.56
CA ALA A 84 0.06 -3.51 13.35
C ALA A 84 -0.35 -4.97 13.55
N ASP A 85 0.53 -5.92 13.22
CA ASP A 85 0.24 -7.34 13.42
C ASP A 85 0.11 -7.70 14.92
N GLU A 86 0.96 -7.14 15.77
CA GLU A 86 0.94 -7.38 17.22
C GLU A 86 -0.15 -6.57 17.95
N ASN A 87 -0.42 -5.33 17.51
CA ASN A 87 -1.34 -4.42 18.20
C ASN A 87 -2.76 -4.38 17.63
N CYS A 88 -3.04 -5.08 16.52
CA CYS A 88 -4.38 -5.19 15.94
C CYS A 88 -4.86 -6.65 16.02
N PRO A 89 -5.46 -7.08 17.14
CA PRO A 89 -5.87 -8.48 17.32
C PRO A 89 -7.07 -8.86 16.43
N VAL A 90 -7.92 -7.89 16.03
CA VAL A 90 -9.14 -8.15 15.26
C VAL A 90 -9.35 -7.07 14.20
N ILE A 91 -9.32 -7.46 12.93
CA ILE A 91 -9.82 -6.64 11.82
C ILE A 91 -11.24 -7.13 11.52
N VAL A 92 -12.23 -6.37 11.97
CA VAL A 92 -13.65 -6.70 11.79
C VAL A 92 -13.97 -6.75 10.30
N GLY A 93 -14.57 -7.86 9.85
CA GLY A 93 -14.94 -8.08 8.44
C GLY A 93 -13.89 -8.82 7.59
N ALA A 94 -12.67 -9.04 8.10
CA ALA A 94 -11.67 -9.83 7.38
C ALA A 94 -11.92 -11.34 7.52
N GLU A 95 -12.08 -12.06 6.41
CA GLU A 95 -12.21 -13.53 6.39
C GLU A 95 -10.87 -14.23 6.59
N LYS A 96 -9.81 -13.61 6.06
CA LYS A 96 -8.44 -14.12 6.16
C LYS A 96 -7.49 -13.00 6.49
N ARG A 97 -6.44 -13.35 7.22
CA ARG A 97 -5.38 -12.45 7.62
C ARG A 97 -4.04 -13.07 7.27
N PHE A 98 -3.23 -12.32 6.52
CA PHE A 98 -1.92 -12.75 6.04
C PHE A 98 -0.83 -11.83 6.59
N PRO A 99 0.05 -12.30 7.48
CA PRO A 99 1.20 -11.53 7.92
C PRO A 99 2.27 -11.54 6.83
N VAL A 100 2.50 -10.39 6.19
CA VAL A 100 3.54 -10.18 5.18
C VAL A 100 4.46 -9.07 5.69
N ARG A 101 5.30 -9.42 6.65
CA ARG A 101 6.06 -8.45 7.43
C ARG A 101 7.25 -7.91 6.64
N TYR A 102 7.35 -6.60 6.58
CA TYR A 102 8.46 -5.88 5.97
C TYR A 102 9.27 -5.11 7.01
N ASN A 103 10.58 -5.00 6.79
CA ASN A 103 11.41 -4.08 7.57
C ASN A 103 11.14 -2.66 7.09
N ASP A 104 10.64 -1.80 7.99
CA ASP A 104 10.28 -0.42 7.68
C ASP A 104 11.52 0.38 7.22
N PRO A 105 11.52 0.92 5.98
CA PRO A 105 12.66 1.71 5.49
C PRO A 105 12.86 3.01 6.29
N LYS A 106 11.86 3.43 7.08
CA LYS A 106 11.96 4.57 8.00
C LYS A 106 13.11 4.45 9.01
N LEU A 107 13.62 3.24 9.27
CA LEU A 107 14.82 3.01 10.08
C LEU A 107 16.08 3.71 9.53
N PHE A 108 16.07 4.07 8.24
CA PHE A 108 17.17 4.74 7.55
C PHE A 108 16.88 6.22 7.27
N ASP A 109 15.79 6.77 7.81
CA ASP A 109 15.47 8.19 7.66
C ASP A 109 16.63 9.07 8.19
N GLY A 110 17.06 10.04 7.39
CA GLY A 110 18.19 10.93 7.68
C GLY A 110 19.57 10.34 7.41
N THR A 111 19.66 9.12 6.87
CA THR A 111 20.93 8.48 6.50
C THR A 111 21.18 8.55 4.99
N ASP A 112 22.43 8.32 4.58
CA ASP A 112 22.79 8.26 3.15
C ASP A 112 22.15 7.08 2.41
N GLN A 113 21.58 6.10 3.13
CA GLN A 113 20.95 4.90 2.57
C GLN A 113 19.43 5.04 2.42
N GLU A 114 18.85 6.17 2.82
CA GLU A 114 17.40 6.39 2.87
C GLU A 114 16.73 6.05 1.52
N SER A 115 17.11 6.72 0.44
CA SER A 115 16.53 6.51 -0.89
C SER A 115 16.68 5.06 -1.39
N GLU A 116 17.84 4.45 -1.15
CA GLU A 116 18.12 3.06 -1.50
C GLU A 116 17.15 2.11 -0.77
N LYS A 117 16.91 2.33 0.53
CA LYS A 117 16.07 1.45 1.35
C LYS A 117 14.59 1.56 1.05
N TYR A 118 14.09 2.75 0.73
CA TYR A 118 12.71 2.88 0.22
C TYR A 118 12.55 2.20 -1.14
N THR A 119 13.54 2.32 -2.03
CA THR A 119 13.52 1.66 -3.35
C THR A 119 13.57 0.13 -3.20
N GLU A 120 14.49 -0.39 -2.38
CA GLU A 120 14.61 -1.81 -2.05
C GLU A 120 13.27 -2.36 -1.56
N ARG A 121 12.62 -1.64 -0.62
CA ARG A 121 11.36 -2.12 -0.06
C ARG A 121 10.20 -2.07 -1.06
N SER A 122 10.12 -1.02 -1.88
CA SER A 122 9.15 -0.93 -2.97
C SER A 122 9.30 -2.11 -3.94
N LEU A 123 10.53 -2.44 -4.34
CA LEU A 123 10.82 -3.54 -5.26
C LEU A 123 10.52 -4.92 -4.65
N GLN A 124 10.78 -5.11 -3.36
CA GLN A 124 10.39 -6.34 -2.67
C GLN A 124 8.87 -6.53 -2.73
N ILE A 125 8.10 -5.53 -2.30
CA ILE A 125 6.63 -5.57 -2.32
C ILE A 125 6.13 -5.86 -3.74
N ALA A 126 6.65 -5.14 -4.74
CA ALA A 126 6.26 -5.34 -6.13
C ALA A 126 6.55 -6.77 -6.63
N SER A 127 7.71 -7.33 -6.28
CA SER A 127 8.12 -8.68 -6.68
C SER A 127 7.25 -9.76 -6.04
N GLU A 128 6.95 -9.62 -4.74
CA GLU A 128 6.08 -10.56 -4.03
C GLU A 128 4.65 -10.50 -4.56
N MET A 129 4.11 -9.30 -4.80
CA MET A 129 2.77 -9.16 -5.40
C MET A 129 2.75 -9.69 -6.83
N MET A 130 3.78 -9.43 -7.64
CA MET A 130 3.88 -10.02 -8.98
C MET A 130 3.81 -11.55 -8.93
N TYR A 131 4.55 -12.17 -8.00
CA TYR A 131 4.50 -13.61 -7.80
C TYR A 131 3.11 -14.09 -7.39
N VAL A 132 2.48 -13.45 -6.39
CA VAL A 132 1.12 -13.82 -5.94
C VAL A 132 0.12 -13.77 -7.09
N PHE A 133 0.07 -12.66 -7.84
CA PHE A 133 -0.85 -12.52 -8.97
C PHE A 133 -0.55 -13.54 -10.09
N SER A 134 0.72 -13.89 -10.32
CA SER A 134 1.09 -14.95 -11.28
C SER A 134 0.61 -16.36 -10.91
N LYS A 135 0.26 -16.59 -9.64
CA LYS A 135 -0.24 -17.87 -9.13
C LYS A 135 -1.76 -17.94 -9.05
N ILE A 136 -2.46 -16.83 -9.31
CA ILE A 136 -3.92 -16.83 -9.38
C ILE A 136 -4.32 -17.65 -10.60
N LYS A 137 -5.06 -18.73 -10.36
CA LYS A 137 -5.70 -19.50 -11.43
C LYS A 137 -7.06 -18.87 -11.65
N ASN A 138 -7.30 -18.37 -12.86
CA ASN A 138 -8.65 -18.02 -13.29
C ASN A 138 -9.43 -19.34 -13.41
N GLY A 139 -10.48 -19.47 -12.60
CA GLY A 139 -11.33 -20.66 -12.53
C GLY A 139 -12.17 -20.88 -13.79
#